data_AF-A0A9Q9CCB4-F1
#
_entry.id   AF-A0A9Q9CCB4-F1
#
_cell.length_a   1.000
_cell.length_b   1.000
_cell.length_c   1.000
_cell.angle_alpha   90.00
_cell.angle_beta   90.00
_cell.angle_gamma   90.00
#
_symmetry.space_group_name_H-M   'P 1'
#
loop_
_entity.id
_entity.type
_entity.pdbx_description
1 polymer ?
#
loop_
_entity_poly.entity_id
_entity_poly.type
_entity_poly.pdbx_seq_one_letter_code
_entity_poly.pdbx_strand_id
1 'polypeptide(L)'
;MPDEDFGNARDYEKYLEQEVVVMLRDGRYLYGIMKSFDQFNSITLDGVIERIFHDGKYAERKHELFIIRGENITMIGLGSSKIGKELSEVDFLALRDEILSSQPQLS
;
A
#
# COMPACT_ATOMS: atom_id res chain seq x y z
N MET A 1 32.28 14.37 8.91
CA MET A 1 31.75 13.96 7.60
C MET A 1 30.40 13.35 7.90
N PRO A 2 29.27 13.89 7.42
CA PRO A 2 27.99 13.26 7.65
C PRO A 2 27.92 12.00 6.78
N ASP A 3 27.55 10.88 7.39
CA ASP A 3 27.33 9.61 6.72
C ASP A 3 26.12 9.75 5.78
N GLU A 4 26.41 10.06 4.53
CA GLU A 4 25.43 10.10 3.45
C GLU A 4 25.05 8.67 3.06
N ASP A 5 24.04 8.13 3.75
CA ASP A 5 23.40 6.84 3.47
C ASP A 5 22.51 6.95 2.23
N PHE A 6 23.11 7.24 1.07
CA PHE A 6 22.44 7.15 -0.22
C PHE A 6 22.39 5.70 -0.68
N GLY A 7 21.26 5.03 -0.41
CA GLY A 7 20.68 4.09 -1.37
C GLY A 7 21.22 2.66 -1.40
N ASN A 8 21.44 2.02 -0.25
CA ASN A 8 21.56 0.56 -0.21
C ASN A 8 20.29 -0.06 0.39
N ALA A 9 19.92 -1.26 -0.07
CA ALA A 9 18.75 -2.05 0.36
C ALA A 9 18.58 -2.23 1.90
N ARG A 10 19.57 -1.81 2.69
CA ARG A 10 19.52 -1.69 4.16
C ARG A 10 18.44 -0.73 4.67
N ASP A 11 17.96 0.18 3.83
CA ASP A 11 16.89 1.09 4.20
C ASP A 11 15.58 0.37 4.58
N TYR A 12 15.38 -0.87 4.10
CA TYR A 12 14.17 -1.61 4.43
C TYR A 12 14.20 -2.33 5.78
N GLU A 13 15.38 -2.48 6.39
CA GLU A 13 15.53 -3.15 7.69
C GLU A 13 14.68 -2.47 8.78
N LYS A 14 14.53 -1.14 8.71
CA LYS A 14 13.70 -0.36 9.64
C LYS A 14 12.20 -0.65 9.56
N TYR A 15 11.74 -1.28 8.47
CA TYR A 15 10.34 -1.63 8.29
C TYR A 15 10.03 -3.09 8.64
N LEU A 16 11.05 -3.94 8.81
CA LEU A 16 10.83 -5.35 9.18
C LEU A 16 10.10 -5.46 10.52
N GLU A 17 9.11 -6.35 10.56
CA GLU A 17 8.21 -6.57 11.71
C GLU A 17 7.47 -5.31 12.19
N GLN A 18 7.41 -4.25 11.36
CA GLN A 18 6.62 -3.06 11.61
C GLN A 18 5.35 -3.03 10.78
N GLU A 19 4.33 -2.35 11.29
CA GLU A 19 3.18 -1.95 10.50
C GLU A 19 3.58 -0.89 9.47
N VAL A 20 3.41 -1.23 8.20
CA VAL A 20 3.69 -0.35 7.07
C VAL A 20 2.45 -0.07 6.26
N VAL A 21 2.46 1.08 5.59
CA VAL A 21 1.58 1.41 4.48
C VAL A 21 2.39 1.39 3.18
N VAL A 22 1.86 0.72 2.17
CA VAL A 22 2.46 0.59 0.85
C VAL A 22 1.49 1.15 -0.18
N MET A 23 1.92 2.17 -0.91
CA MET A 23 1.17 2.74 -2.02
C MET A 23 1.57 2.03 -3.31
N LEU A 24 0.60 1.45 -4.01
CA LEU A 24 0.78 0.83 -5.31
C LEU A 24 0.62 1.83 -6.45
N ARG A 25 1.15 1.49 -7.62
CA ARG A 25 1.06 2.32 -8.85
C ARG A 25 -0.37 2.58 -9.32
N ASP A 26 -1.30 1.69 -9.01
CA ASP A 26 -2.72 1.80 -9.34
C ASP A 26 -3.54 2.63 -8.33
N GLY A 27 -2.88 3.25 -7.35
CA GLY A 27 -3.52 4.09 -6.35
C GLY A 27 -4.11 3.33 -5.15
N ARG A 28 -3.90 2.01 -5.07
CA ARG A 28 -4.28 1.22 -3.90
C ARG A 28 -3.28 1.38 -2.77
N TYR A 29 -3.78 1.26 -1.54
CA TYR A 29 -2.98 1.27 -0.31
C TYR A 29 -3.05 -0.10 0.34
N LEU A 30 -1.90 -0.66 0.72
CA LEU A 30 -1.82 -1.90 1.49
C LEU A 30 -1.26 -1.58 2.88
N TYR A 31 -1.99 -1.93 3.92
CA TYR A 31 -1.52 -1.83 5.30
C TYR A 31 -1.22 -3.23 5.81
N GLY A 32 -0.06 -3.48 6.39
CA GLY A 32 0.28 -4.80 6.92
C GLY A 32 1.63 -4.83 7.61
N ILE A 33 2.00 -5.97 8.17
CA ILE A 33 3.30 -6.16 8.81
C ILE A 33 4.31 -6.64 7.77
N MET A 34 5.41 -5.91 7.58
CA MET A 34 6.45 -6.35 6.64
C MET A 34 7.26 -7.52 7.22
N LYS A 35 7.24 -8.66 6.52
CA LYS A 35 7.93 -9.88 6.93
C LYS A 35 9.26 -10.09 6.22
N SER A 36 9.37 -9.65 4.97
CA SER A 36 10.60 -9.80 4.20
C SER A 36 10.66 -8.78 3.07
N PHE A 37 11.87 -8.54 2.60
CA PHE A 37 12.14 -7.82 1.35
C PHE A 37 13.29 -8.50 0.59
N ASP A 38 13.42 -8.22 -0.70
CA ASP A 38 14.54 -8.68 -1.54
C ASP A 38 15.31 -7.52 -2.18
N GLN A 39 16.40 -7.83 -2.90
CA GLN A 39 17.23 -6.84 -3.60
C GLN A 39 16.52 -6.11 -4.75
N PHE A 40 15.35 -6.59 -5.18
CA PHE A 40 14.51 -5.97 -6.20
C PHE A 40 13.37 -5.15 -5.58
N ASN A 41 13.41 -4.92 -4.26
CA ASN A 41 12.40 -4.25 -3.46
C ASN A 41 11.03 -4.95 -3.47
N SER A 42 10.99 -6.24 -3.82
CA SER A 42 9.78 -7.02 -3.60
C SER A 42 9.63 -7.26 -2.10
N ILE A 43 8.40 -7.18 -1.59
CA ILE A 43 8.11 -7.31 -0.17
C ILE A 43 7.01 -8.33 0.10
N THR A 44 7.07 -8.94 1.28
CA THR A 44 6.01 -9.78 1.82
C THR A 44 5.36 -9.07 2.99
N LEU A 45 4.05 -8.95 2.95
CA LEU A 45 3.24 -8.41 4.04
C LEU A 45 2.34 -9.50 4.63
N ASP A 46 2.16 -9.44 5.94
CA ASP A 46 1.25 -10.30 6.72
C ASP A 46 0.11 -9.45 7.32
N GLY A 47 -1.09 -10.03 7.41
CA GLY A 47 -2.29 -9.38 7.94
C GLY A 47 -2.69 -8.13 7.15
N VAL A 48 -2.76 -8.25 5.82
CA VAL A 48 -2.90 -7.11 4.92
C VAL A 48 -4.33 -6.60 4.82
N ILE A 49 -4.49 -5.28 4.94
CA ILE A 49 -5.70 -4.55 4.60
C ILE A 49 -5.40 -3.75 3.34
N GLU A 50 -6.00 -4.18 2.23
CA GLU A 50 -6.03 -3.43 0.98
C GLU A 50 -7.15 -2.40 1.05
N ARG A 51 -6.83 -1.15 0.72
CA ARG A 51 -7.75 -0.03 0.77
C ARG A 51 -7.69 0.80 -0.50
N ILE A 52 -8.87 1.18 -0.97
CA ILE A 52 -9.07 2.14 -2.06
C ILE A 52 -9.83 3.36 -1.54
N PHE A 53 -9.51 4.53 -2.08
CA PHE A 53 -10.16 5.79 -1.75
C PHE A 53 -10.69 6.45 -3.01
N HIS A 54 -11.93 6.91 -2.99
CA HIS A 54 -12.53 7.66 -4.10
C HIS A 54 -13.70 8.49 -3.57
N ASP A 55 -13.75 9.77 -3.95
CA ASP A 55 -14.86 10.70 -3.64
C ASP A 55 -15.36 10.69 -2.18
N GLY A 56 -14.42 10.72 -1.22
CA GLY A 56 -14.75 10.72 0.22
C GLY A 56 -15.26 9.38 0.76
N LYS A 57 -15.20 8.32 -0.05
CA LYS A 57 -15.48 6.94 0.32
C LYS A 57 -14.18 6.16 0.40
N TYR A 58 -14.22 5.07 1.15
CA TYR A 58 -13.17 4.06 1.14
C TYR A 58 -13.77 2.67 1.13
N ALA A 59 -13.01 1.70 0.62
CA ALA A 59 -13.37 0.29 0.72
C ALA A 59 -12.16 -0.54 1.11
N GLU A 60 -12.40 -1.63 1.82
CA GLU A 60 -11.35 -2.51 2.35
C GLU A 60 -11.50 -3.96 1.89
N ARG A 61 -10.35 -4.62 1.75
CA ARG A 61 -10.26 -6.06 1.54
C ARG A 61 -9.10 -6.63 2.36
N LYS A 62 -9.35 -7.72 3.08
CA LYS A 62 -8.33 -8.37 3.92
C LYS A 62 -7.66 -9.52 3.17
N HIS A 63 -6.35 -9.66 3.36
CA HIS A 63 -5.53 -10.78 2.90
C HIS A 63 -4.64 -11.24 4.05
N GLU A 64 -4.39 -12.54 4.15
CA GLU A 64 -3.50 -13.07 5.20
C GLU A 64 -2.03 -12.82 4.84
N LEU A 65 -1.55 -13.40 3.74
CA LEU A 65 -0.18 -13.20 3.24
C LEU A 65 -0.22 -12.60 1.83
N PHE A 66 0.55 -11.55 1.60
CA PHE A 66 0.55 -10.83 0.33
C PHE A 66 1.96 -10.48 -0.13
N ILE A 67 2.31 -10.86 -1.36
CA ILE A 67 3.62 -10.57 -1.96
C ILE A 67 3.44 -9.48 -3.02
N ILE A 68 4.22 -8.41 -2.91
CA ILE A 68 4.24 -7.31 -3.87
C ILE A 68 5.58 -7.27 -4.58
N ARG A 69 5.55 -7.20 -5.91
CA ARG A 69 6.76 -6.95 -6.73
C ARG A 69 7.18 -5.50 -6.61
N GLY A 70 8.48 -5.25 -6.45
CA GLY A 70 9.02 -3.89 -6.24
C GLY A 70 8.64 -2.88 -7.33
N GLU A 71 8.49 -3.31 -8.58
CA GLU A 71 8.09 -2.46 -9.72
C GLU A 71 6.68 -1.84 -9.59
N ASN A 72 5.81 -2.46 -8.79
CA ASN A 72 4.44 -2.01 -8.52
C ASN A 72 4.36 -1.10 -7.28
N ILE A 73 5.45 -0.96 -6.53
CA ILE A 73 5.52 -0.15 -5.31
C ILE A 73 5.91 1.27 -5.70
N THR A 74 5.07 2.23 -5.30
CA THR A 74 5.36 3.67 -5.44
C THR A 74 6.03 4.21 -4.19
N MET A 75 5.56 3.81 -3.00
CA MET A 75 6.03 4.31 -1.71
C MET A 75 5.80 3.30 -0.60
N ILE A 76 6.70 3.28 0.38
CA ILE A 76 6.56 2.55 1.65
C ILE A 76 6.75 3.53 2.80
N GLY A 77 5.88 3.48 3.81
CA GLY A 77 5.99 4.28 5.02
C GLY A 77 5.58 3.51 6.26
N LEU A 78 6.05 3.93 7.43
CA LEU A 78 5.56 3.43 8.72
C LEU A 78 4.17 4.02 8.98
N GLY A 79 3.17 3.18 9.25
CA GLY A 79 1.81 3.69 9.43
C GLY A 79 0.77 2.62 9.73
N SER A 80 -0.04 2.89 10.75
CA SER A 80 -1.18 2.06 11.14
C SER A 80 -2.40 2.30 10.25
N SER A 81 -3.25 1.28 10.09
CA SER A 81 -4.48 1.29 9.27
C SER A 81 -5.62 2.20 9.78
N LYS A 82 -5.37 3.17 10.66
CA LYS A 82 -6.43 4.01 11.27
C LYS A 82 -7.13 4.88 10.21
N ILE A 83 -8.46 4.82 10.20
CA ILE A 83 -9.33 5.65 9.35
C ILE A 83 -9.76 6.91 10.11
N GLY A 84 -9.74 8.06 9.43
CA GLY A 84 -10.37 9.29 9.92
C GLY A 84 -11.90 9.18 9.86
N LYS A 85 -12.61 9.75 10.84
CA LYS A 85 -14.08 9.63 11.00
C LYS A 85 -14.92 10.22 9.85
N GLU A 86 -14.29 10.85 8.86
CA GLU A 86 -14.96 11.60 7.80
C GLU A 86 -15.19 10.79 6.52
N LEU A 87 -14.73 9.54 6.46
CA LEU A 87 -14.86 8.67 5.30
C LEU A 87 -15.98 7.65 5.47
N SER A 88 -16.74 7.41 4.39
CA SER A 88 -17.78 6.38 4.36
C SER A 88 -17.24 5.07 3.81
N GLU A 89 -17.48 3.97 4.53
CA GLU A 89 -17.10 2.62 4.08
C GLU A 89 -18.13 2.11 3.08
N VAL A 90 -17.66 1.60 1.95
CA VAL A 90 -18.50 1.03 0.88
C VAL A 90 -17.93 -0.32 0.42
N ASP A 91 -18.71 -1.05 -0.39
CA ASP A 91 -18.25 -2.31 -0.97
C ASP A 91 -17.07 -2.11 -1.93
N PHE A 92 -16.10 -3.02 -1.85
CA PHE A 92 -14.86 -2.95 -2.61
C PHE A 92 -15.07 -3.04 -4.13
N LEU A 93 -15.94 -3.94 -4.59
CA LEU A 93 -16.19 -4.12 -6.02
C LEU A 93 -16.96 -2.92 -6.56
N ALA A 94 -17.96 -2.44 -5.81
CA ALA A 94 -18.74 -1.27 -6.21
C ALA A 94 -17.87 -0.02 -6.38
N LEU A 95 -16.98 0.27 -5.42
CA LEU A 95 -16.11 1.45 -5.50
C LEU A 95 -15.05 1.31 -6.58
N ARG A 96 -14.52 0.10 -6.80
CA ARG A 96 -13.57 -0.15 -7.89
C ARG A 96 -14.23 0.09 -9.25
N ASP A 97 -15.45 -0.37 -9.45
CA ASP A 97 -16.17 -0.20 -10.71
C ASP A 97 -16.52 1.29 -10.94
N GLU A 98 -16.84 2.04 -9.88
CA GLU A 98 -16.98 3.51 -9.91
C GLU A 98 -15.69 4.20 -10.39
N ILE A 99 -14.54 3.86 -9.80
CA ILE A 99 -13.22 4.39 -10.20
C ILE A 99 -12.93 4.10 -11.68
N LEU A 100 -13.18 2.87 -12.13
CA LEU A 100 -12.93 2.47 -13.53
C LEU A 100 -13.85 3.22 -14.51
N SER A 101 -15.10 3.47 -14.12
CA SER A 101 -16.05 4.23 -14.94
C SER A 101 -15.71 5.72 -15.03
N SER A 102 -15.05 6.26 -14.01
CA SER A 102 -14.64 7.67 -13.92
C SER A 102 -13.30 7.97 -14.61
N GLN A 103 -12.53 6.97 -15.03
CA GLN A 103 -11.30 7.22 -15.79
C GLN A 103 -11.64 7.62 -17.23
N PRO A 104 -11.16 8.78 -17.73
CA PRO A 104 -11.34 9.15 -19.11
C PRO A 104 -10.61 8.12 -19.99
N GLN A 105 -11.36 7.50 -20.91
CA GLN A 105 -10.80 6.71 -22.00
C GLN A 105 -9.84 7.63 -22.78
N LEU A 106 -8.52 7.45 -22.62
CA LEU A 106 -7.56 8.12 -23.50
C LEU A 106 -7.77 7.56 -24.91
N SER A 107 -8.41 8.36 -25.77
CA SER A 107 -8.51 8.19 -27.21
C SER A 107 -7.24 8.64 -27.92
#